data_AF-A0A1V3ZYU9-F1
#
_entry.id   AF-A0A1V3ZYU9-F1
#
_cell.length_a   1.000
_cell.length_b   1.000
_cell.length_c   1.000
_cell.angle_alpha   90.00
_cell.angle_beta   90.00
_cell.angle_gamma   90.00
#
_symmetry.space_group_name_H-M   'P 1'
#
loop_
_entity.id
_entity.type
_entity.pdbx_description
1 polymer ?
#
loop_
_entity_poly.entity_id
_entity_poly.type
_entity_poly.pdbx_seq_one_letter_code
_entity_poly.pdbx_strand_id
1 'polypeptide(L)' 'MTGGRTRPRYQLAIEALVSTTAQPSQLQGQLPEHQRICQLCREIKSVAEISALLSIPLGVARILVADLAEAGLVAIH' A
#
# COMPACT_ATOMS: atom_id res chain seq x y z
N MET A 1 20.15 -8.91 1.13
CA MET A 1 19.50 -9.55 2.29
C MET A 1 19.24 -8.49 3.36
N THR A 2 18.03 -7.96 3.43
CA THR A 2 17.41 -7.37 4.62
C THR A 2 15.92 -7.59 4.39
N GLY A 3 15.22 -8.43 5.12
CA GLY A 3 15.26 -8.55 6.56
C GLY A 3 13.83 -8.30 7.00
N GLY A 4 12.98 -9.29 6.74
CA GLY A 4 11.55 -9.25 7.00
C GLY A 4 11.26 -8.67 8.37
N ARG A 5 10.58 -7.54 8.37
CA ARG A 5 9.86 -7.02 9.52
C ARG A 5 8.59 -6.41 8.95
N THR A 6 7.60 -7.27 8.73
CA THR A 6 6.20 -6.88 8.63
C THR A 6 5.90 -6.07 9.89
N ARG A 7 6.01 -4.74 9.77
CA ARG A 7 5.82 -3.83 10.91
C ARG A 7 4.37 -3.99 11.39
N PRO A 8 4.14 -3.95 12.71
CA PRO A 8 2.83 -4.19 13.28
C PRO A 8 1.77 -3.29 12.63
N ARG A 9 0.59 -3.90 12.38
CA ARG A 9 -0.60 -3.44 11.62
C ARG A 9 -1.05 -1.98 11.80
N TYR A 10 -0.47 -1.22 12.74
CA TYR A 10 -0.85 0.14 13.12
C TYR A 10 0.30 1.17 13.17
N GLN A 11 1.56 0.77 13.00
CA GLN A 11 2.72 1.67 13.03
C GLN A 11 3.54 1.61 11.73
N LEU A 12 2.86 1.65 10.58
CA LEU A 12 3.53 2.05 9.35
C LEU A 12 4.07 3.47 9.52
N ALA A 13 5.38 3.62 9.39
CA ALA A 13 6.01 4.93 9.32
C ALA A 13 5.38 5.72 8.16
N ILE A 14 5.21 7.03 8.33
CA ILE A 14 4.63 7.88 7.28
C ILE A 14 5.51 7.84 6.02
N GLU A 15 6.82 7.70 6.23
CA GLU A 15 7.85 7.54 5.19
C GLU A 15 7.99 6.12 4.64
N ALA A 16 7.22 5.13 5.15
CA ALA A 16 7.31 3.74 4.69
C ALA A 16 7.00 3.66 3.19
N LEU A 17 7.88 3.00 2.44
CA LEU A 17 7.80 2.94 0.99
C LEU A 17 6.93 1.76 0.58
N VAL A 18 6.01 2.01 -0.35
CA VAL A 18 5.05 1.03 -0.84
C VAL A 18 5.23 0.87 -2.33
N SER A 19 5.27 -0.37 -2.79
CA SER A 19 5.39 -0.73 -4.20
C SER A 19 4.36 -1.80 -4.56
N THR A 20 3.70 -1.67 -5.70
CA THR A 20 2.74 -2.66 -6.19
C THR A 20 3.45 -3.89 -6.72
N THR A 21 3.09 -5.05 -6.19
CA THR A 21 3.54 -6.37 -6.65
C THR A 21 2.43 -7.11 -7.40
N ALA A 22 1.18 -6.65 -7.28
CA ALA A 22 0.02 -7.22 -7.95
C ALA A 22 0.11 -7.14 -9.48
N GLN A 23 -0.24 -8.24 -10.14
CA GLN A 23 -0.49 -8.25 -11.57
C GLN A 23 -1.87 -7.65 -11.89
N PRO A 24 -2.07 -7.04 -13.07
CA PRO A 24 -3.36 -6.44 -13.43
C PRO A 24 -4.53 -7.44 -13.38
N SER A 25 -4.29 -8.73 -13.60
CA SER A 25 -5.26 -9.81 -13.41
C SER A 25 -5.72 -9.96 -11.96
N GLN A 26 -4.84 -9.73 -10.98
CA GLN A 26 -5.18 -9.80 -9.55
C GLN A 26 -5.97 -8.57 -9.07
N LEU A 27 -5.97 -7.49 -9.86
CA LEU A 27 -6.72 -6.27 -9.55
C LEU A 27 -8.17 -6.30 -10.08
N GLN A 28 -8.49 -7.16 -11.05
CA GLN A 28 -9.81 -7.19 -11.72
C GLN A 28 -10.99 -7.56 -10.80
N GLY A 29 -10.75 -8.11 -9.61
CA GLY A 29 -11.77 -8.42 -8.61
C GLY A 29 -11.72 -7.56 -7.34
N GLN A 30 -10.78 -6.61 -7.27
CA GLN A 30 -10.57 -5.79 -6.06
C GLN A 30 -11.43 -4.52 -6.08
N LEU A 31 -11.68 -3.99 -4.89
CA LEU A 31 -12.36 -2.70 -4.69
C LEU A 31 -11.69 -1.57 -5.49
N PRO A 32 -12.45 -0.57 -5.96
CA PRO A 32 -11.89 0.53 -6.75
C PRO A 32 -10.80 1.29 -6.00
N GLU A 33 -10.89 1.42 -4.67
CA GLU A 33 -9.86 2.02 -3.81
C GLU A 33 -8.55 1.22 -3.85
N HIS A 34 -8.65 -0.11 -3.80
CA HIS A 34 -7.52 -1.03 -3.86
C HIS A 34 -6.81 -0.95 -5.22
N GLN A 35 -7.59 -0.94 -6.31
CA GLN A 35 -7.05 -0.76 -7.65
C GLN A 35 -6.31 0.58 -7.77
N ARG A 36 -6.86 1.65 -7.18
CA ARG A 36 -6.27 2.98 -7.24
C ARG A 36 -4.97 3.06 -6.45
N ILE A 37 -4.90 2.49 -5.25
CA ILE A 37 -3.66 2.38 -4.48
C ILE A 37 -2.64 1.57 -5.27
N CYS A 38 -3.01 0.42 -5.84
CA CYS A 38 -2.10 -0.38 -6.65
C CYS A 38 -1.63 0.33 -7.93
N GLN A 39 -2.43 1.20 -8.54
CA GLN A 39 -1.97 2.04 -9.64
C GLN A 39 -1.00 3.11 -9.17
N LEU A 40 -1.30 3.79 -8.05
CA LEU A 40 -0.43 4.82 -7.48
C LEU A 40 0.92 4.26 -7.03
N CYS A 41 0.93 3.07 -6.45
CA CYS A 41 2.14 2.39 -5.97
C CYS A 41 2.89 1.60 -7.07
N ARG A 42 2.51 1.71 -8.35
CA ARG A 42 3.34 1.16 -9.46
C ARG A 42 4.73 1.79 -9.47
N GLU A 43 4.79 3.06 -9.11
CA GLU A 43 6.03 3.71 -8.69
C GLU A 43 6.13 3.63 -7.18
N ILE A 44 7.34 3.49 -6.65
CA ILE A 44 7.56 3.45 -5.20
C ILE A 44 7.06 4.77 -4.61
N LYS A 45 6.12 4.71 -3.66
CA LYS A 45 5.54 5.88 -2.98
C LYS A 45 5.46 5.68 -1.49
N SER A 46 5.62 6.75 -0.74
CA SER A 46 5.42 6.72 0.71
C SER A 46 3.93 6.68 1.08
N VAL A 47 3.60 6.14 2.26
CA VAL A 47 2.23 6.17 2.81
C VAL A 47 1.68 7.60 2.89
N ALA A 48 2.53 8.59 3.19
CA ALA A 48 2.16 10.01 3.14
C ALA A 48 1.66 10.46 1.77
N GLU A 49 2.39 10.09 0.72
CA GLU A 49 2.03 10.45 -0.65
C GLU A 49 0.72 9.79 -1.07
N ILE A 50 0.52 8.52 -0.72
CA ILE A 50 -0.74 7.80 -1.00
C ILE A 50 -1.92 8.50 -0.34
N SER A 51 -1.77 8.90 0.93
CA SER A 51 -2.78 9.66 1.68
C SER A 51 -3.08 11.00 1.02
N ALA A 52 -2.06 11.73 0.58
CA ALA A 52 -2.22 13.01 -0.11
C ALA A 52 -2.89 12.86 -1.50
N LEU A 53 -2.47 11.87 -2.29
CA LEU A 53 -2.96 11.63 -3.65
C LEU A 53 -4.41 11.13 -3.66
N LEU A 54 -4.80 10.34 -2.66
CA LEU A 54 -6.18 9.88 -2.50
C LEU A 54 -7.04 10.86 -1.70
N SER A 55 -6.44 11.92 -1.13
CA SER A 55 -7.12 12.88 -0.24
C SER A 55 -7.86 12.19 0.91
N ILE A 56 -7.25 11.17 1.50
CA ILE A 56 -7.79 10.41 2.64
C ILE A 56 -6.90 10.61 3.88
N PRO A 57 -7.43 10.44 5.10
CA PRO A 57 -6.62 10.52 6.31
C PRO A 57 -5.49 9.46 6.33
N LEU A 58 -4.33 9.83 6.89
CA LEU A 58 -3.17 8.93 7.03
C LEU A 58 -3.53 7.59 7.71
N GLY A 59 -4.42 7.62 8.71
CA GLY A 59 -4.89 6.40 9.38
C GLY A 59 -5.61 5.46 8.42
N VAL A 60 -6.45 5.99 7.54
CA VAL A 60 -7.18 5.21 6.52
C VAL A 60 -6.21 4.67 5.47
N ALA A 61 -5.28 5.50 4.98
CA ALA A 61 -4.27 5.06 4.02
C ALA A 61 -3.42 3.90 4.58
N ARG A 62 -3.03 3.96 5.87
CA ARG A 62 -2.29 2.87 6.52
C ARG A 62 -3.07 1.57 6.57
N ILE A 63 -4.37 1.63 6.88
CA ILE A 63 -5.23 0.45 6.94
C ILE A 63 -5.33 -0.18 5.54
N LEU A 64 -5.66 0.61 4.52
CA LEU A 64 -5.78 0.11 3.15
C LEU A 64 -4.46 -0.46 2.61
N VAL A 65 -3.32 0.18 2.88
CA VAL A 65 -2.00 -0.32 2.48
C VAL A 65 -1.68 -1.63 3.22
N ALA A 66 -2.01 -1.74 4.51
CA ALA A 66 -1.80 -2.96 5.27
C ALA A 66 -2.67 -4.11 4.73
N ASP A 67 -3.94 -3.85 4.40
CA ASP A 67 -4.85 -4.85 3.82
C ASP A 67 -4.33 -5.35 2.46
N LEU A 68 -3.84 -4.44 1.62
CA LEU A 68 -3.22 -4.79 0.34
C LEU A 68 -1.93 -5.58 0.51
N ALA A 69 -1.12 -5.26 1.53
CA ALA A 69 0.12 -5.97 1.81
C ALA A 69 -0.16 -7.39 2.34
N GLU A 70 -1.19 -7.54 3.18
CA GLU A 70 -1.68 -8.83 3.67
C GLU A 70 -2.22 -9.70 2.53
N ALA A 71 -2.91 -9.08 1.56
CA ALA A 71 -3.36 -9.74 0.33
C ALA A 71 -2.22 -10.05 -0.66
N GLY A 72 -0.97 -9.65 -0.37
CA GLY A 72 0.20 -9.84 -1.25
C GLY A 72 0.20 -8.97 -2.51
N LEU A 73 -0.66 -7.95 -2.56
CA LEU A 73 -0.85 -7.07 -3.73
C LEU A 73 0.14 -5.89 -3.75
N VAL A 74 0.66 -5.51 -2.58
CA VAL A 74 1.70 -4.51 -2.43
C VAL A 74 2.78 -5.02 -1.48
N ALA A 75 4.00 -4.54 -1.67
CA ALA A 75 5.12 -4.75 -0.75
C ALA A 75 5.44 -3.42 -0.05
N ILE A 76 5.73 -3.52 1.25
CA ILE A 76 6.18 -2.41 2.10
C ILE A 76 7.67 -2.61 2.39
N HIS A 77 8.46 -1.55 2.24
CA HIS A 77 9.90 -1.51 2.51
C HIS A 77 10.23 -0.62 3.71
#